data_AF-A0A173U7C5-F1
#
_entry.id   AF-A0A173U7C5-F1
#
_cell.length_a   1.000
_cell.length_b   1.000
_cell.length_c   1.000
_cell.angle_alpha   90.00
_cell.angle_beta   90.00
_cell.angle_gamma   90.00
#
_symmetry.space_group_name_H-M   'P 1'
#
loop_
_entity.id
_entity.type
_entity.pdbx_description
1 polymer ?
#
loop_
_entity_poly.entity_id
_entity_poly.type
_entity_poly.pdbx_seq_one_letter_code
_entity_poly.pdbx_strand_id
1 'polypeptide(L)'
;MILAFLDNFKGDRVCSKMLWKEALHRDYEPKRIELKQICDIMNNSVTDWIMSDGAMHFGVYGKQRGWVRAGFSQGIPDKADSDGFMAVPKQLELEIPFK
;
A
#
# COMPACT_ATOMS: atom_id res chain seq x y z
N MET A 1 -13.60 -2.93 -1.42
CA MET A 1 -12.67 -1.97 -2.08
C MET A 1 -11.77 -1.39 -1.00
N ILE A 2 -10.48 -1.21 -1.27
CA ILE A 2 -9.48 -0.87 -0.22
C ILE A 2 -9.86 0.42 0.54
N LEU A 3 -10.27 1.47 -0.17
CA LEU A 3 -10.73 2.74 0.43
C LEU A 3 -11.88 2.54 1.43
N ALA A 4 -12.94 1.83 1.04
CA ALA A 4 -14.10 1.58 1.91
C ALA A 4 -13.73 0.79 3.17
N PHE A 5 -12.73 -0.10 3.08
CA PHE A 5 -12.21 -0.79 4.27
C PHE A 5 -11.50 0.20 5.19
N LEU A 6 -10.62 1.05 4.66
CA LEU A 6 -9.86 2.04 5.43
C LEU A 6 -10.76 3.09 6.11
N ASP A 7 -11.86 3.48 5.46
CA ASP A 7 -12.83 4.43 6.01
C ASP A 7 -13.53 3.86 7.26
N ASN A 8 -13.81 2.56 7.26
CA ASN A 8 -14.44 1.86 8.37
C ASN A 8 -13.41 1.24 9.35
N PHE A 9 -12.13 1.31 9.02
CA PHE A 9 -11.07 0.71 9.81
C PHE A 9 -10.79 1.56 11.06
N LYS A 10 -10.99 0.96 12.23
CA LYS A 10 -10.82 1.62 13.53
C LYS A 10 -9.38 1.69 14.02
N GLY A 11 -8.46 0.98 13.37
CA GLY A 11 -7.04 1.00 13.74
C GLY A 11 -6.28 2.11 13.02
N ASP A 12 -5.12 2.47 13.55
CA ASP A 12 -4.30 3.55 12.97
C ASP A 12 -3.21 3.03 12.04
N ARG A 13 -3.09 1.71 11.90
CA ARG A 13 -1.98 1.03 11.20
C ARG A 13 -2.51 -0.13 10.36
N VAL A 14 -2.11 -0.20 9.10
CA VAL A 14 -2.47 -1.27 8.17
C VAL A 14 -1.25 -1.78 7.41
N CYS A 15 -1.27 -3.04 6.96
CA CYS A 15 -0.23 -3.60 6.10
C CYS A 15 -0.82 -4.20 4.84
N SER A 16 0.01 -4.42 3.82
CA SER A 16 -0.45 -4.89 2.51
C SER A 16 -1.10 -6.28 2.59
N LYS A 17 -0.59 -7.18 3.44
CA LYS A 17 -1.23 -8.50 3.69
C LYS A 17 -2.59 -8.39 4.38
N MET A 18 -2.76 -7.43 5.28
CA MET A 18 -4.05 -7.16 5.92
C MET A 18 -5.05 -6.64 4.89
N LEU A 19 -4.66 -5.66 4.07
CA LEU A 19 -5.53 -5.14 3.01
C LEU A 19 -5.89 -6.23 1.99
N TRP A 20 -4.96 -7.12 1.69
CA TRP A 20 -5.23 -8.28 0.84
C TRP A 20 -6.32 -9.19 1.39
N LYS A 21 -6.21 -9.58 2.66
CA LYS A 21 -7.14 -10.53 3.27
C LYS A 21 -8.45 -9.87 3.68
N GLU A 22 -8.38 -8.73 4.34
CA GLU A 22 -9.53 -8.06 4.94
C GLU A 22 -10.28 -7.15 3.94
N ALA A 23 -9.55 -6.40 3.10
CA ALA A 23 -10.18 -5.42 2.20
C ALA A 23 -10.56 -6.00 0.83
N LEU A 24 -9.83 -7.03 0.37
CA LEU A 24 -10.10 -7.75 -0.87
C LEU A 24 -10.74 -9.13 -0.65
N HIS A 25 -10.89 -9.58 0.61
CA HIS A 25 -11.48 -10.88 0.96
C HIS A 25 -10.82 -12.07 0.23
N ARG A 26 -9.48 -12.06 0.16
CA ARG A 26 -8.71 -13.13 -0.49
C ARG A 26 -8.04 -14.02 0.56
N ASP A 27 -8.42 -15.30 0.55
CA ASP A 27 -7.93 -16.28 1.52
C ASP A 27 -6.60 -16.95 1.13
N TYR A 28 -6.09 -16.71 -0.08
CA TYR A 28 -4.83 -17.28 -0.55
C TYR A 28 -3.65 -16.34 -0.32
N GLU A 29 -2.44 -16.92 -0.35
CA GLU A 29 -1.22 -16.15 -0.12
C GLU A 29 -0.96 -15.14 -1.27
N PRO A 30 -0.83 -13.84 -0.95
CA PRO A 30 -0.72 -12.81 -1.97
C PRO A 30 0.57 -12.95 -2.78
N LYS A 31 0.48 -12.82 -4.10
CA LYS A 31 1.65 -12.75 -4.96
C LYS A 31 2.32 -11.38 -4.86
N ARG A 32 3.63 -11.33 -5.13
CA ARG A 32 4.40 -10.07 -5.13
C ARG A 32 3.78 -8.99 -6.02
N ILE A 33 3.25 -9.36 -7.18
CA ILE A 33 2.62 -8.40 -8.11
C ILE A 33 1.32 -7.81 -7.54
N GLU A 34 0.57 -8.61 -6.80
CA GLU A 34 -0.70 -8.19 -6.18
C GLU A 34 -0.44 -7.28 -4.98
N LEU A 35 0.58 -7.59 -4.18
CA LEU A 35 1.04 -6.69 -3.11
C LEU A 35 1.50 -5.35 -3.69
N LYS A 36 2.20 -5.36 -4.82
CA LYS A 36 2.63 -4.13 -5.50
C LYS A 36 1.43 -3.28 -5.92
N GLN A 37 0.38 -3.90 -6.47
CA GLN A 37 -0.85 -3.18 -6.81
C GLN A 37 -1.52 -2.54 -5.59
N ILE A 38 -1.56 -3.22 -4.44
CA ILE A 38 -2.05 -2.62 -3.19
C ILE A 38 -1.19 -1.42 -2.81
N CYS A 39 0.14 -1.55 -2.86
CA CYS A 39 1.04 -0.44 -2.56
C CYS A 39 0.79 0.76 -3.48
N ASP A 40 0.64 0.53 -4.78
CA ASP A 40 0.39 1.58 -5.76
C ASP A 40 -0.96 2.27 -5.51
N ILE A 41 -2.02 1.52 -5.17
CA ILE A 41 -3.33 2.09 -4.82
C ILE A 41 -3.22 2.91 -3.52
N MET A 42 -2.55 2.38 -2.49
CA MET A 42 -2.37 3.09 -1.23
C MET A 42 -1.63 4.41 -1.44
N ASN A 43 -0.51 4.40 -2.16
CA ASN A 43 0.32 5.60 -2.31
C ASN A 43 -0.28 6.64 -3.27
N ASN A 44 -1.01 6.22 -4.30
CA ASN A 44 -1.54 7.13 -5.32
C ASN A 44 -2.99 7.56 -5.07
N SER A 45 -3.80 6.69 -4.45
CA SER A 45 -5.24 6.93 -4.24
C SER A 45 -5.62 7.23 -2.80
N VAL A 46 -4.73 6.98 -1.82
CA VAL A 46 -5.03 7.17 -0.40
C VAL A 46 -4.08 8.20 0.20
N THR A 47 -4.57 9.43 0.41
CA THR A 47 -3.77 10.53 0.98
C THR A 47 -3.78 10.55 2.51
N ASP A 48 -4.81 9.96 3.13
CA ASP A 48 -4.97 9.96 4.59
C ASP A 48 -4.09 8.92 5.31
N TRP A 49 -3.31 8.16 4.56
CA TRP A 49 -2.48 7.06 5.03
C TRP A 49 -1.05 7.22 4.52
N ILE A 50 -0.10 7.37 5.45
CA ILE A 50 1.30 7.62 5.16
C ILE A 50 2.09 6.32 5.30
N MET A 51 2.95 6.02 4.34
CA MET A 51 3.81 4.84 4.41
C MET A 51 4.76 4.96 5.60
N SER A 52 4.82 3.92 6.43
CA SER A 52 5.76 3.82 7.53
C SER A 52 7.16 3.54 7.03
N ASP A 53 8.12 4.30 7.53
CA ASP A 53 9.51 4.15 7.11
C ASP A 53 10.14 2.85 7.64
N GLY A 54 9.73 2.43 8.85
CA GLY A 54 10.18 1.21 9.50
C GLY A 54 9.30 -0.01 9.27
N ALA A 55 9.88 -1.20 9.39
CA ALA A 55 9.11 -2.44 9.43
C ALA A 55 8.38 -2.57 10.77
N MET A 56 7.05 -2.60 10.72
CA MET A 56 6.18 -2.72 11.89
C MET A 56 5.74 -4.18 12.08
N HIS A 57 5.39 -4.54 13.31
CA HIS A 57 4.86 -5.88 13.62
C HIS A 57 3.33 -5.86 13.55
N PHE A 58 2.76 -6.70 12.69
CA PHE A 58 1.33 -6.80 12.44
C PHE A 58 0.80 -8.18 12.86
N GLY A 59 0.95 -8.55 14.13
CA GLY A 59 0.40 -9.79 14.70
C GLY A 59 0.53 -11.01 13.78
N VAL A 60 -0.61 -11.55 13.31
CA VAL A 60 -0.69 -12.71 12.40
C VAL A 60 -0.06 -12.52 11.03
N TYR A 61 0.14 -11.27 10.60
CA TYR A 61 0.76 -10.93 9.30
C TYR A 61 2.29 -10.74 9.41
N GLY A 62 2.87 -10.83 10.60
CA GLY A 62 4.30 -10.75 10.84
C GLY A 62 4.88 -9.34 10.71
N LYS A 63 6.20 -9.25 10.51
CA LYS A 63 6.94 -7.99 10.42
C LYS A 63 7.03 -7.51 8.97
N GLN A 64 6.51 -6.32 8.68
CA GLN A 64 6.52 -5.72 7.34
C GLN A 64 6.31 -4.20 7.40
N ARG A 65 6.65 -3.49 6.33
CA ARG A 65 6.24 -2.08 6.19
C ARG A 65 4.73 -2.01 5.98
N GLY A 66 4.14 -0.92 6.44
CA GLY A 66 2.70 -0.68 6.36
C GLY A 66 2.42 0.81 6.24
N TRP A 67 1.16 1.19 6.38
CA TRP A 67 0.72 2.58 6.39
C TRP A 67 0.15 2.94 7.75
N VAL A 68 0.34 4.19 8.13
CA VAL A 68 -0.18 4.79 9.37
C VAL A 68 -1.10 5.94 8.99
N ARG A 69 -2.22 6.09 9.69
CA ARG A 69 -3.15 7.20 9.46
C ARG A 69 -2.44 8.54 9.72
N ALA A 70 -2.57 9.50 8.80
CA ALA A 70 -1.86 10.78 8.82
C ALA A 70 -2.11 11.62 10.10
N GLY A 71 -3.25 11.44 10.77
CA GLY A 71 -3.54 12.10 12.06
C GLY A 71 -2.78 11.51 13.26
N PHE A 72 -2.24 10.30 13.13
CA PHE A 72 -1.49 9.58 14.18
C PHE A 72 0.01 9.51 13.90
N SER A 73 0.46 10.01 12.74
CA SER A 73 1.89 10.14 12.42
C SER A 73 2.49 11.33 13.17
N GLN A 74 2.41 11.33 14.50
CA GLN A 74 3.11 12.29 15.34
C GLN A 74 4.59 11.89 15.37
N GLY A 75 5.34 12.36 14.37
CA GLY A 75 6.81 12.24 14.30
C GLY A 75 7.34 11.30 13.22
N ILE A 76 7.10 11.57 11.94
CA ILE A 76 8.06 11.15 10.92
C ILE A 76 9.05 12.30 10.76
N PRO A 77 10.32 12.15 11.17
CA PRO A 77 11.35 13.09 10.79
C PRO A 77 11.52 12.99 9.28
N ASP A 78 11.42 14.13 8.60
CA ASP A 78 12.02 14.35 7.29
C ASP A 78 13.47 13.89 7.36
N LYS A 79 13.80 12.75 6.74
CA LYS A 79 15.03 12.56 5.98
C LYS A 79 15.09 11.18 5.33
N ALA A 80 15.05 11.24 4.01
CA ALA A 80 15.80 10.42 3.07
C ALA A 80 16.78 9.43 3.68
N ASP A 81 16.60 8.15 3.36
CA ASP A 81 17.71 7.37 2.83
C ASP A 81 17.25 6.54 1.63
N SER A 82 17.89 6.87 0.53
CA SER A 82 17.98 6.17 -0.74
C SER A 82 18.34 4.70 -0.54
N ASP A 83 17.51 3.78 -1.05
CA ASP A 83 18.05 2.72 -1.90
C ASP A 83 17.00 2.20 -2.91
N GLY A 84 17.30 2.44 -4.19
CA GLY A 84 17.21 1.39 -5.19
C GLY A 84 15.87 1.13 -5.85
N PHE A 85 15.32 2.13 -6.56
CA PHE A 85 14.90 2.05 -7.97
C PHE A 85 13.65 2.90 -8.25
N MET A 86 13.90 4.13 -8.71
CA MET A 86 12.93 4.96 -9.42
C MET A 86 13.03 4.69 -10.94
N ALA A 87 11.85 4.73 -11.57
CA ALA A 87 11.53 4.77 -13.00
C ALA A 87 11.31 3.43 -13.73
N VAL A 88 10.10 3.25 -14.28
CA VAL A 88 9.90 3.44 -15.73
C VAL A 88 8.64 4.29 -15.98
N PRO A 89 8.68 5.30 -16.88
CA PRO A 89 7.57 6.17 -17.26
C PRO A 89 6.65 5.58 -18.36
N LYS A 90 5.53 6.28 -18.64
CA LYS A 90 4.52 6.09 -19.71
C LYS A 90 5.00 5.41 -21.01
N GLN A 91 4.29 4.35 -21.42
CA GLN A 91 3.94 3.97 -22.81
C GLN A 91 3.19 2.60 -22.75
N LEU A 92 2.13 2.28 -23.49
CA LEU A 92 1.67 2.72 -24.80
C LEU A 92 0.12 2.85 -24.82
N GLU A 93 -0.33 3.78 -25.64
CA GLU A 93 -1.68 3.89 -26.20
C GLU A 93 -2.16 2.52 -26.72
N LEU A 94 -3.34 2.08 -26.26
CA LEU A 94 -4.10 1.03 -26.93
C LEU A 94 -4.90 1.69 -28.06
N GLU A 95 -4.21 2.07 -29.14
CA GLU A 95 -4.89 2.19 -30.44
C GLU A 95 -4.97 0.80 -31.05
N ILE A 96 -6.19 0.26 -31.11
CA ILE A 96 -6.48 -0.94 -31.90
C ILE A 96 -7.14 -0.47 -33.20
N PRO A 97 -6.46 -0.60 -34.36
CA PRO A 97 -7.15 -0.75 -35.62
C PRO A 97 -6.79 -2.12 -36.20
N PHE A 98 -7.73 -3.06 -36.15
CA PHE A 98 -7.70 -4.22 -37.04
C PHE A 98 -8.77 -4.03 -38.12
N LYS A 99 -8.27 -4.12 -39.34
CA LYS A 99 -8.90 -3.90 -40.63
C LYS A 99 -9.88 -5.01 -41.00
#